data_AF-A0AAV8AH06-F1
#
_entry.id   AF-A0AAV8AH06-F1
#
_cell.length_a   1.000
_cell.length_b   1.000
_cell.length_c   1.000
_cell.angle_alpha   90.00
_cell.angle_beta   90.00
_cell.angle_gamma   90.00
#
_symmetry.space_group_name_H-M   'P 1'
#
loop_
_entity.id
_entity.type
_entity.pdbx_description
1 polymer ?
#
loop_
_entity_poly.entity_id
_entity_poly.type
_entity_poly.pdbx_seq_one_letter_code
_entity_poly.pdbx_strand_id
1 'polypeptide(L)'
;MNSPLDSTNEVEKELEHVCELLRLLIIHVEDFSQDNQETLFLQINNLIGSYQRLVQLESKANQVLPIEILEKIDSFLNPDLYTKECLSMCLEKNEEIKLKTSAFQEFQKNFESELENSFSDLLKEYKETIEKK
;
A
#
# COMPACT_ATOMS: atom_id res chain seq x y z
N MET A 1 -18.97 14.15 7.79
CA MET A 1 -18.00 13.49 6.88
C MET A 1 -17.49 12.28 7.66
N ASN A 2 -17.89 11.07 7.27
CA ASN A 2 -17.40 9.86 7.93
C ASN A 2 -15.96 9.63 7.46
N SER A 3 -15.06 9.38 8.40
CA SER A 3 -13.65 9.16 8.08
C SER A 3 -13.53 7.82 7.34
N PRO A 4 -12.56 7.62 6.42
CA PRO A 4 -12.34 6.31 5.78
C PRO A 4 -12.11 5.16 6.78
N LEU A 5 -11.65 5.48 8.00
CA LEU A 5 -11.53 4.52 9.10
C LEU A 5 -12.89 4.04 9.65
N ASP A 6 -13.93 4.88 9.62
CA ASP A 6 -15.25 4.52 10.14
C ASP A 6 -15.95 3.50 9.25
N SER A 7 -15.66 3.48 7.94
CA SER A 7 -16.20 2.52 6.98
C SER A 7 -15.61 1.10 7.12
N THR A 8 -14.34 0.98 7.50
CA THR A 8 -13.66 -0.32 7.65
C THR A 8 -13.90 -0.96 9.02
N ASN A 9 -14.22 -0.15 10.04
CA ASN A 9 -14.51 -0.63 11.40
C ASN A 9 -15.63 -1.69 11.46
N GLU A 10 -16.63 -1.64 10.58
CA GLU A 10 -17.68 -2.66 10.54
C GLU A 10 -17.17 -4.01 10.03
N VAL A 11 -16.27 -3.99 9.04
CA VAL A 11 -15.64 -5.20 8.48
C VAL A 11 -14.71 -5.81 9.51
N GLU A 12 -13.91 -4.99 10.19
CA GLU A 12 -13.02 -5.42 11.26
C GLU A 12 -13.78 -6.11 12.40
N LYS A 13 -14.86 -5.49 12.90
CA LYS A 13 -15.71 -6.09 13.94
C LYS A 13 -16.33 -7.42 13.54
N GLU A 14 -16.79 -7.52 12.29
CA GLU A 14 -17.38 -8.78 11.81
C GLU A 14 -16.29 -9.87 11.63
N LEU A 15 -15.08 -9.50 11.21
CA LEU A 15 -13.93 -10.43 11.16
C LEU A 15 -13.52 -10.92 12.56
N GLU A 16 -13.43 -10.02 13.54
CA GLU A 16 -13.19 -10.39 14.94
C GLU A 16 -14.28 -11.35 15.45
N HIS A 17 -15.54 -11.08 15.11
CA HIS A 17 -16.64 -11.95 15.47
C HIS A 17 -16.52 -13.34 14.84
N VAL A 18 -16.15 -13.44 13.56
CA VAL A 18 -15.90 -14.72 12.87
C VAL A 18 -14.76 -15.49 13.52
N CYS A 19 -13.64 -14.84 13.84
CA CYS A 19 -12.52 -15.46 14.55
C CYS A 19 -12.95 -16.05 15.90
N GLU A 20 -13.76 -15.31 16.65
CA GLU A 20 -14.28 -15.78 17.94
C GLU A 20 -15.29 -16.93 17.79
N LEU A 21 -16.18 -16.86 16.79
CA LEU A 21 -17.08 -17.97 16.48
C LEU A 21 -16.32 -19.25 16.12
N LEU A 22 -15.26 -19.15 15.32
CA LEU A 22 -14.39 -20.28 14.98
C LEU A 22 -13.71 -20.85 16.22
N ARG A 23 -13.17 -20.00 17.09
CA ARG A 23 -12.55 -20.42 18.36
C ARG A 23 -13.56 -21.18 19.25
N LEU A 24 -14.76 -20.64 19.43
CA LEU A 24 -15.81 -21.27 20.22
C LEU A 24 -16.26 -22.59 19.60
N LEU A 25 -16.34 -22.67 18.27
CA LEU A 25 -16.74 -23.88 17.56
C LEU A 25 -15.71 -24.99 17.73
N ILE A 26 -14.41 -24.68 17.70
CA ILE A 26 -13.35 -25.66 17.99
C ILE A 26 -13.55 -26.26 19.39
N ILE A 27 -13.78 -25.41 20.40
CA ILE A 27 -14.00 -25.86 21.79
C ILE A 27 -15.24 -26.77 21.88
N HIS A 28 -16.35 -26.38 21.24
CA HIS A 28 -17.59 -27.18 21.27
C HIS A 28 -17.45 -28.52 20.55
N VAL A 29 -16.63 -28.60 19.50
CA VAL A 29 -16.34 -29.84 18.80
C VAL A 29 -15.44 -30.76 19.63
N GLU A 30 -14.48 -30.20 20.38
CA GLU A 30 -13.63 -30.96 21.31
C GLU A 30 -14.46 -31.63 22.43
N ASP A 31 -15.46 -30.93 22.97
CA ASP A 31 -16.35 -31.42 24.04
C ASP A 31 -17.74 -31.89 23.52
N PHE A 32 -17.79 -32.46 22.32
CA PHE A 32 -19.07 -32.82 21.69
C PHE A 32 -19.84 -33.91 22.45
N SER A 33 -21.15 -33.71 22.62
CA SER A 33 -22.09 -34.67 23.21
C SER A 33 -23.45 -34.59 22.51
N GLN A 34 -24.28 -35.63 22.60
CA GLN A 34 -25.62 -35.59 21.98
C GLN A 34 -26.50 -34.45 22.53
N ASP A 35 -26.30 -34.07 23.80
CA ASP A 35 -27.07 -33.02 24.46
C ASP A 35 -26.72 -31.61 23.96
N ASN A 36 -25.54 -31.41 23.36
CA ASN A 36 -25.07 -30.10 22.88
C ASN A 36 -25.12 -29.93 21.35
N GLN A 37 -25.69 -30.91 20.64
CA GLN A 37 -25.75 -30.93 19.17
C GLN A 37 -26.53 -29.75 18.58
N GLU A 38 -27.67 -29.36 19.15
CA GLU A 38 -28.46 -28.23 18.67
C GLU A 38 -27.69 -26.91 18.77
N THR A 39 -26.96 -26.71 19.87
CA THR A 39 -26.11 -25.54 20.09
C THR A 39 -24.99 -25.45 19.05
N LEU A 40 -24.35 -26.58 18.73
CA LEU A 40 -23.33 -26.63 17.68
C LEU A 40 -23.89 -26.23 16.30
N PHE A 41 -25.07 -26.74 15.94
CA PHE A 41 -25.72 -26.34 14.68
C PHE A 41 -26.09 -24.86 14.64
N LEU A 42 -26.55 -24.31 15.76
CA LEU A 42 -26.81 -22.87 15.86
C LEU A 42 -25.52 -22.05 15.63
N GLN A 43 -24.39 -22.47 16.21
CA GLN A 43 -23.11 -21.81 16.01
C GLN A 43 -22.62 -21.88 14.56
N ILE A 44 -22.76 -23.03 13.91
CA ILE A 44 -22.44 -23.19 12.48
C ILE A 44 -23.31 -22.24 11.63
N ASN A 45 -24.62 -22.18 11.91
CA ASN A 45 -25.51 -21.28 11.19
C ASN A 45 -25.17 -19.81 11.43
N ASN A 46 -24.78 -19.44 12.65
CA ASN A 46 -24.31 -18.09 12.96
C ASN A 46 -23.03 -17.76 12.19
N LEU A 47 -22.08 -18.68 12.12
CA LEU A 47 -20.85 -18.52 11.33
C LEU A 47 -21.15 -18.31 9.85
N ILE A 48 -22.07 -19.11 9.28
CA ILE A 48 -22.52 -18.95 7.88
C ILE A 48 -23.14 -17.55 7.69
N GLY A 49 -23.99 -17.11 8.62
CA GLY A 49 -24.59 -15.78 8.60
C GLY A 49 -23.55 -14.66 8.63
N SER A 50 -22.53 -14.78 9.47
CA SER A 50 -21.41 -13.83 9.54
C SER A 50 -20.60 -13.79 8.24
N TYR A 51 -20.32 -14.93 7.61
CA TYR A 51 -19.68 -14.94 6.29
C TYR A 51 -20.53 -14.27 5.21
N GLN A 52 -21.85 -14.50 5.21
CA GLN A 52 -22.76 -13.80 4.29
C GLN A 52 -22.76 -12.29 4.51
N ARG A 53 -22.66 -11.86 5.78
CA ARG A 53 -22.56 -10.45 6.14
C ARG A 53 -21.24 -9.83 5.70
N LEU A 54 -20.12 -10.54 5.83
CA LEU A 54 -18.81 -10.09 5.32
C LEU A 54 -18.85 -9.81 3.82
N VAL A 55 -19.49 -10.69 3.03
CA VAL A 55 -19.67 -10.47 1.59
C VAL A 55 -20.48 -9.21 1.30
N GLN A 56 -21.51 -8.91 2.08
CA GLN A 56 -22.29 -7.67 1.92
C GLN A 56 -21.49 -6.42 2.28
N LEU A 57 -20.55 -6.54 3.23
CA LEU A 57 -19.70 -5.44 3.68
C LEU A 57 -18.46 -5.22 2.80
N GLU A 58 -18.17 -6.10 1.83
CA GLU A 58 -17.04 -5.99 0.90
C GLU A 58 -16.94 -4.60 0.26
N SER A 59 -18.08 -4.06 -0.20
CA SER A 59 -18.16 -2.73 -0.81
C SER A 59 -17.69 -1.58 0.09
N LYS A 60 -17.73 -1.75 1.42
CA LYS A 60 -17.29 -0.75 2.40
C LYS A 60 -15.77 -0.79 2.64
N ALA A 61 -15.10 -1.88 2.27
CA ALA A 61 -13.65 -2.07 2.43
C ALA A 61 -12.87 -1.95 1.10
N ASN A 62 -13.46 -1.32 0.08
CA ASN A 62 -12.89 -1.26 -1.25
C ASN A 62 -11.68 -0.30 -1.34
N GLN A 63 -10.53 -0.76 -0.84
CA GLN A 63 -9.23 -0.10 -0.94
C GLN A 63 -8.31 -0.90 -1.86
N VAL A 64 -7.61 -0.21 -2.75
CA VAL A 64 -6.61 -0.83 -3.62
C VAL A 64 -5.34 -1.04 -2.81
N LEU A 65 -4.94 -2.30 -2.65
CA LEU A 65 -3.71 -2.68 -1.96
C LEU A 65 -2.67 -3.18 -2.97
N PRO A 66 -1.40 -2.75 -2.86
CA PRO A 66 -0.30 -3.35 -3.60
C PRO A 66 -0.21 -4.86 -3.34
N ILE A 67 0.02 -5.65 -4.40
CA ILE A 67 0.06 -7.12 -4.33
C ILE A 67 1.22 -7.58 -3.44
N GLU A 68 2.31 -6.81 -3.41
CA GLU A 68 3.51 -7.08 -2.62
C GLU A 68 3.23 -7.10 -1.11
N ILE A 69 2.15 -6.44 -0.65
CA ILE A 69 1.71 -6.53 0.75
C ILE A 69 1.22 -7.95 1.08
N LEU A 70 0.54 -8.61 0.13
CA LEU A 70 0.06 -9.99 0.32
C LEU A 70 1.23 -10.96 0.51
N GLU A 71 2.34 -10.76 -0.21
CA GLU A 71 3.56 -11.57 -0.04
C GLU A 71 4.14 -11.48 1.38
N LYS A 72 4.05 -10.30 2.02
CA LYS A 72 4.47 -10.12 3.41
C LYS A 72 3.53 -10.86 4.37
N ILE A 73 2.22 -10.78 4.14
CA ILE A 73 1.20 -11.48 4.94
C ILE A 73 1.39 -13.00 4.84
N ASP A 74 1.53 -13.54 3.63
CA ASP A 74 1.74 -14.98 3.38
C ASP A 74 3.03 -15.50 4.03
N SER A 75 4.03 -14.62 4.17
CA SER A 75 5.30 -14.90 4.85
C SER A 75 5.26 -14.67 6.36
N PHE A 76 4.09 -14.37 6.94
CA PHE A 76 3.90 -14.01 8.35
C PHE A 76 4.73 -12.81 8.84
N LEU A 77 5.07 -11.90 7.92
CA LEU A 77 5.78 -10.65 8.22
C LEU A 77 4.79 -9.52 8.46
N ASN A 78 5.21 -8.50 9.21
CA ASN A 78 4.40 -7.29 9.40
C ASN A 78 4.23 -6.55 8.06
N PRO A 79 2.99 -6.33 7.56
CA PRO A 79 2.69 -5.53 6.37
C PRO A 79 3.31 -4.13 6.36
N ASP A 80 3.47 -3.50 7.54
CA ASP A 80 4.06 -2.16 7.67
C ASP A 80 5.51 -2.10 7.18
N LEU A 81 6.19 -3.24 7.10
CA LEU A 81 7.53 -3.32 6.53
C LEU A 81 7.52 -2.91 5.05
N TYR A 82 6.47 -3.21 4.30
CA TYR A 82 6.33 -2.75 2.92
C TYR A 82 6.28 -1.21 2.86
N THR A 83 5.48 -0.59 3.72
CA THR A 83 5.39 0.89 3.81
C THR A 83 6.75 1.48 4.13
N LYS A 84 7.49 0.88 5.07
CA LYS A 84 8.84 1.30 5.43
C LYS A 84 9.82 1.16 4.25
N GLU A 85 9.80 0.02 3.57
CA GLU A 85 10.64 -0.25 2.38
C GLU A 85 10.37 0.78 1.28
N CYS A 86 9.09 1.05 0.97
CA CYS A 86 8.69 2.05 -0.02
C CYS A 86 9.19 3.46 0.35
N LEU A 87 9.07 3.85 1.63
CA LEU A 87 9.59 5.14 2.09
C LEU A 87 11.11 5.23 1.93
N SER A 88 11.84 4.18 2.33
CA SER A 88 13.29 4.11 2.15
C SER A 88 13.69 4.19 0.68
N MET A 89 13.05 3.42 -0.20
CA MET A 89 13.30 3.48 -1.65
C MET A 89 13.01 4.86 -2.25
N CYS A 90 11.91 5.50 -1.83
CA CYS A 90 11.56 6.84 -2.28
C CYS A 90 12.61 7.87 -1.85
N LEU A 91 13.13 7.77 -0.62
CA LEU A 91 14.19 8.65 -0.12
C LEU A 91 15.49 8.45 -0.90
N GLU A 92 15.95 7.21 -1.04
CA GLU A 92 17.15 6.89 -1.83
C GLU A 92 17.02 7.38 -3.27
N LYS A 93 15.86 7.17 -3.89
CA LYS A 93 15.64 7.60 -5.27
C LYS A 93 15.60 9.12 -5.42
N ASN A 94 15.05 9.82 -4.44
CA ASN A 94 15.04 11.28 -4.42
C ASN A 94 16.47 11.84 -4.32
N GLU A 95 17.30 11.28 -3.44
CA GLU A 95 18.72 11.65 -3.33
C GLU A 95 19.48 11.36 -4.64
N GLU A 96 19.27 10.19 -5.24
CA GLU A 96 19.87 9.82 -6.53
C GLU A 96 19.49 10.82 -7.64
N ILE A 97 18.21 11.17 -7.75
CA ILE A 97 17.71 12.13 -8.75
C ILE A 97 18.29 13.52 -8.50
N LYS A 98 18.37 13.96 -7.23
CA LYS A 98 18.97 15.24 -6.86
C LYS A 98 20.43 15.30 -7.29
N LEU A 99 21.23 14.27 -6.99
CA LEU A 99 22.63 14.18 -7.38
C LEU A 99 22.80 14.20 -8.91
N LYS A 100 21.99 13.42 -9.64
CA LYS A 100 21.99 13.42 -11.11
C LYS A 100 21.66 14.80 -11.67
N THR A 101 20.66 15.48 -11.10
CA THR A 101 20.26 16.83 -11.53
C THR A 101 21.39 17.83 -11.31
N SER A 102 22.04 17.80 -10.14
CA SER A 102 23.20 18.64 -9.86
C SER A 102 24.38 18.38 -10.81
N ALA A 103 24.68 17.10 -11.09
CA ALA A 103 25.73 16.74 -12.05
C ALA A 103 25.42 17.24 -13.47
N PHE A 104 24.17 17.16 -13.91
CA PHE A 104 23.75 17.69 -15.21
C PHE A 104 23.87 19.22 -15.27
N GLN A 105 23.50 19.93 -14.20
CA GLN A 105 23.64 21.39 -14.13
C GLN A 105 25.11 21.81 -14.17
N GLU A 106 25.99 21.09 -13.47
CA GLU A 106 27.43 21.35 -13.50
C GLU A 106 28.03 21.07 -14.88
N PHE A 107 27.66 19.95 -15.50
CA PHE A 107 28.06 19.62 -16.86
C PHE A 107 27.63 20.71 -17.84
N GLN A 108 26.36 21.16 -17.78
CA GLN A 108 25.85 22.22 -18.63
C GLN A 108 26.68 23.50 -18.46
N LYS A 109 26.94 23.93 -17.21
CA LYS A 109 27.73 25.13 -16.94
C LYS A 109 29.15 25.03 -17.50
N ASN A 110 29.81 23.89 -17.32
CA ASN A 110 31.17 23.68 -17.81
C ASN A 110 31.19 23.65 -19.35
N PHE A 111 30.20 23.00 -19.97
CA PHE A 111 30.06 22.96 -21.42
C PHE A 111 29.80 24.35 -22.02
N GLU A 112 28.92 25.14 -21.39
CA GLU A 112 28.68 26.54 -21.79
C GLU A 112 29.97 27.36 -21.69
N SER A 113 30.75 27.21 -20.63
CA SER A 113 32.04 27.90 -20.48
C SER A 113 33.06 27.52 -21.57
N GLU A 114 33.15 26.25 -21.95
CA GLU A 114 34.05 25.78 -23.01
C GLU A 114 33.61 26.29 -24.39
N LEU A 115 32.30 26.33 -24.65
CA LEU A 115 31.76 26.91 -25.87
C LEU A 115 31.96 28.43 -25.93
N GLU A 116 31.83 29.15 -24.80
CA GLU A 116 32.11 30.59 -24.75
C GLU A 116 33.59 30.89 -25.08
N ASN A 117 34.51 30.03 -24.62
CA ASN A 117 35.93 30.17 -24.92
C ASN A 117 36.27 29.83 -26.38
N SER A 118 35.66 28.79 -26.95
CA SER A 118 36.04 28.24 -28.26
C SER A 118 35.20 28.78 -29.43
N PHE A 119 33.95 29.16 -29.20
CA PHE A 119 32.95 29.46 -30.23
C PHE A 119 31.99 30.60 -29.81
N SER A 120 32.54 31.70 -29.29
CA SER A 120 31.74 32.79 -28.69
C SER A 120 30.68 33.42 -29.62
N ASP A 121 30.95 33.50 -30.93
CA ASP A 121 30.03 34.09 -31.91
C ASP A 121 28.81 33.20 -32.18
N LEU A 122 29.03 31.88 -32.33
CA LEU A 122 27.98 30.87 -32.51
C LEU A 122 27.07 30.76 -31.29
N LEU A 123 27.63 30.95 -30.09
CA LEU A 123 26.90 30.88 -28.84
C LEU A 123 25.95 32.08 -28.64
N LYS A 124 26.36 33.27 -29.08
CA LYS A 124 25.49 34.46 -29.10
C LYS A 124 24.30 34.26 -30.03
N GLU A 125 24.54 33.75 -31.24
CA GLU A 125 23.47 33.45 -32.21
C GLU A 125 22.49 32.39 -31.67
N TYR A 126 23.00 31.35 -31.00
CA TYR A 126 22.18 30.33 -30.35
C TYR A 126 21.32 30.89 -29.21
N LYS A 127 21.90 31.68 -28.29
CA LYS A 127 21.17 32.31 -27.16
C LYS A 127 20.07 33.24 -27.65
N GLU A 128 20.32 34.05 -28.68
CA GLU A 128 19.31 34.93 -29.31
C GLU A 128 18.15 34.17 -29.95
N THR A 129 18.36 32.90 -30.35
CA THR A 129 17.33 32.06 -30.95
C THR A 129 16.45 31.38 -29.90
N ILE A 130 17.00 31.06 -28.72
CA ILE A 130 16.25 30.51 -27.59
C ILE A 130 15.36 31.56 -26.93
N GLU A 131 15.86 32.79 -26.70
CA GLU A 131 15.10 33.86 -26.04
C GLU A 131 13.92 34.40 -26.87
N LYS A 132 13.88 34.11 -28.17
CA LYS A 132 12.77 34.47 -29.07
C LYS A 132 11.63 33.44 -29.11
N LYS A 133 11.77 32.31 -28.41
CA LYS A 133 10.76 31.24 -28.31
C LYS A 133 10.07 31.26 -26.95
#